data_AF-A0A410TKY1-F1
#
_entry.id   AF-A0A410TKY1-F1
#
_cell.length_a   1.000
_cell.length_b   1.000
_cell.length_c   1.000
_cell.angle_alpha   90.00
_cell.angle_beta   90.00
_cell.angle_gamma   90.00
#
_symmetry.space_group_name_H-M   'P 1'
#
loop_
_entity.id
_entity.type
_entity.pdbx_description
1 polymer ?
#
loop_
_entity_poly.entity_id
_entity_poly.type
_entity_poly.pdbx_seq_one_letter_code
_entity_poly.pdbx_strand_id
1 'polypeptide(L)'
;MSGEIRKLRDLGNGSGGMVIPKETLRSWGLIDDDDGVVDAHLMVSQSDEAITVRPIGMSAGGVDEEPSKPKRAGGRSIPGSKADL
;
A
#
# COMPACT_ATOMS: atom_id res chain seq x y z
N MET A 1 -6.94 -10.28 -19.73
CA MET A 1 -5.73 -10.20 -18.89
C MET A 1 -4.62 -10.93 -19.62
N SER A 2 -3.50 -10.26 -19.91
CA SER A 2 -2.30 -10.94 -20.42
C SER A 2 -1.49 -11.40 -19.20
N GLY A 3 -1.36 -12.71 -19.00
CA GLY A 3 -0.52 -13.31 -17.96
C GLY A 3 0.74 -13.89 -18.58
N GLU A 4 1.87 -13.77 -17.89
CA GLU A 4 3.12 -14.44 -18.25
C GLU A 4 3.38 -15.60 -17.28
N ILE A 5 3.62 -16.81 -17.80
CA ILE A 5 3.96 -17.96 -16.97
C ILE A 5 5.43 -17.84 -16.56
N ARG A 6 5.69 -17.78 -15.25
CA ARG A 6 7.06 -17.78 -14.70
C ARG A 6 7.32 -18.98 -13.81
N LYS A 7 8.59 -19.38 -13.76
CA LYS A 7 9.04 -20.53 -12.99
C LYS A 7 9.11 -20.19 -11.50
N LEU A 8 8.38 -20.95 -10.68
CA LEU A 8 8.58 -21.00 -9.24
C LEU A 8 9.91 -21.70 -8.95
N ARG A 9 10.75 -21.08 -8.13
CA ARG A 9 12.01 -21.65 -7.65
C ARG A 9 11.86 -22.04 -6.20
N ASP A 10 12.35 -23.22 -5.86
CA ASP A 10 12.50 -23.63 -4.46
C ASP A 10 13.63 -22.80 -3.82
N LEU A 11 13.36 -22.23 -2.65
CA LEU A 11 14.32 -21.49 -1.85
C LEU A 11 14.69 -22.24 -0.56
N GLY A 12 14.14 -23.43 -0.34
CA GLY A 12 14.32 -24.21 0.89
C GLY A 12 13.36 -23.78 2.01
N ASN A 13 13.36 -24.51 3.13
CA ASN A 13 12.53 -24.26 4.32
C ASN A 13 11.02 -24.15 4.03
N GLY A 14 10.54 -24.84 2.99
CA GLY A 14 9.14 -24.76 2.56
C GLY A 14 8.77 -23.43 1.89
N SER A 15 9.75 -22.66 1.41
CA SER A 15 9.54 -21.38 0.74
C SER A 15 9.88 -21.45 -0.75
N GLY A 16 9.14 -20.67 -1.54
CA GLY A 16 9.35 -20.53 -2.98
C GLY A 16 9.52 -19.07 -3.37
N GLY A 17 10.30 -18.84 -4.43
CA GLY A 17 10.54 -17.52 -5.00
C GLY A 17 10.15 -17.46 -6.47
N MET A 18 9.68 -16.30 -6.92
CA MET A 18 9.54 -15.99 -8.34
C MET A 18 10.25 -14.68 -8.65
N VAL A 19 10.64 -14.50 -9.91
CA VAL A 19 11.21 -13.23 -10.36
C VAL A 19 10.08 -12.30 -10.79
N ILE A 20 10.01 -11.13 -10.15
CA ILE A 20 9.22 -10.00 -10.63
C ILE A 20 10.11 -9.21 -11.60
N PRO A 21 9.69 -9.00 -12.85
CA PRO A 21 10.51 -8.32 -13.83
C PRO A 21 10.75 -6.85 -13.53
N LYS A 22 11.86 -6.32 -14.03
CA LYS A 22 12.31 -4.94 -13.78
C LYS A 22 11.30 -3.88 -14.23
N GLU A 23 10.66 -4.08 -15.36
CA GLU A 23 9.60 -3.28 -15.94
C GLU A 23 8.35 -3.25 -15.06
N THR A 24 8.02 -4.37 -14.39
CA THR A 24 6.93 -4.41 -13.41
C THR A 24 7.33 -3.60 -12.18
N LEU A 25 8.54 -3.82 -11.66
CA LEU A 25 9.08 -3.06 -10.53
C LEU A 25 9.13 -1.55 -10.84
N ARG A 26 9.57 -1.16 -12.04
CA ARG A 26 9.60 0.24 -12.50
C ARG A 26 8.20 0.82 -12.58
N SER A 27 7.22 0.07 -13.09
CA SER A 27 5.81 0.51 -13.10
C SER A 27 5.23 0.69 -11.70
N TRP A 28 5.76 -0.03 -10.71
CA TRP A 28 5.41 0.11 -9.29
C TRP A 28 6.22 1.19 -8.57
N GLY A 29 7.12 1.89 -9.26
CA GLY A 29 8.03 2.86 -8.64
C GLY A 29 9.04 2.23 -7.68
N LEU A 30 9.33 0.94 -7.86
CA LEU A 30 10.30 0.20 -7.05
C LEU A 30 11.72 0.22 -7.62
N ILE A 31 11.91 0.88 -8.76
CA ILE A 31 13.20 1.09 -9.41
C ILE A 31 13.46 2.59 -9.45
N ASP A 32 14.63 3.02 -8.96
CA ASP A 32 15.07 4.41 -9.03
C ASP A 32 15.68 4.77 -10.40
N ASP A 33 16.08 6.03 -10.57
CA ASP A 33 16.64 6.55 -11.82
C ASP A 33 18.00 5.91 -12.18
N ASP A 34 18.67 5.25 -11.23
CA ASP A 34 19.94 4.54 -11.40
C ASP A 34 19.76 3.01 -11.58
N ASP A 35 18.53 2.56 -11.86
CA ASP A 35 18.13 1.14 -11.98
C ASP A 35 18.32 0.32 -10.67
N GLY A 36 18.42 0.99 -9.53
CA GLY A 36 18.46 0.42 -8.19
C GLY A 36 17.08 0.02 -7.67
N VAL A 37 16.99 -1.10 -6.94
CA VAL A 37 15.74 -1.51 -6.28
C VAL A 37 15.62 -0.75 -4.96
N VAL A 38 14.54 0.00 -4.78
CA VAL A 38 14.27 0.72 -3.54
C VAL A 38 13.77 -0.23 -2.45
N ASP A 39 14.06 0.08 -1.19
CA ASP A 39 13.49 -0.68 -0.08
C ASP A 39 11.98 -0.41 0.04
N ALA A 40 11.20 -1.47 0.07
CA ALA A 40 9.76 -1.41 -0.19
C ALA A 40 9.02 -2.51 0.58
N HIS A 41 7.80 -2.19 1.01
CA HIS A 41 6.90 -3.20 1.54
C HIS A 41 5.92 -3.65 0.46
N LEU A 42 5.67 -4.96 0.39
CA LEU A 42 4.68 -5.55 -0.50
C LEU A 42 3.54 -6.14 0.34
N MET A 43 2.30 -5.81 -0.03
CA MET A 43 1.12 -6.49 0.47
C MET A 43 0.88 -7.74 -0.37
N VAL A 44 0.76 -8.88 0.31
CA VAL A 44 0.37 -10.16 -0.29
C VAL A 44 -1.03 -10.51 0.19
N SER A 45 -1.95 -10.71 -0.73
CA SER A 45 -3.30 -11.19 -0.43
C SER A 45 -3.59 -12.44 -1.24
N GLN A 46 -4.19 -13.44 -0.59
CA GLN A 46 -4.56 -14.70 -1.21
C GLN A 46 -6.08 -14.76 -1.38
N SER A 47 -6.50 -15.20 -2.57
CA SER A 47 -7.87 -15.61 -2.89
C SER A 47 -7.86 -17.08 -3.34
N ASP A 48 -9.03 -17.66 -3.56
CA ASP A 48 -9.14 -19.06 -4.04
C ASP A 48 -8.50 -19.27 -5.42
N GLU A 49 -8.42 -18.23 -6.24
CA GLU A 49 -7.94 -18.32 -7.62
C GLU A 49 -6.51 -17.81 -7.81
N ALA A 50 -6.09 -16.83 -6.99
CA ALA A 50 -4.84 -16.12 -7.21
C ALA A 50 -4.23 -15.55 -5.93
N ILE A 51 -2.89 -15.48 -5.93
CA ILE A 51 -2.11 -14.64 -5.03
C ILE A 51 -1.90 -13.29 -5.73
N THR A 52 -2.31 -12.22 -5.07
CA THR A 52 -2.08 -10.85 -5.54
C THR A 52 -0.97 -10.22 -4.70
N VAL A 53 0.02 -9.65 -5.37
CA VAL A 53 1.13 -8.91 -4.76
C VAL A 53 1.10 -7.48 -5.27
N ARG A 54 1.16 -6.50 -4.36
CA ARG A 54 1.21 -5.07 -4.72
C ARG A 54 2.10 -4.30 -3.75
N PRO A 55 2.77 -3.21 -4.20
CA PRO A 55 3.47 -2.31 -3.28
C PRO A 55 2.49 -1.61 -2.34
N ILE A 56 2.97 -1.23 -1.15
CA ILE A 56 2.25 -0.34 -0.22
C ILE A 56 3.04 0.93 0.03
N GLY A 57 2.35 2.06 0.15
CA GLY A 57 2.98 3.36 0.40
C GLY A 57 3.69 3.99 -0.80
N MET A 58 3.86 3.25 -1.91
CA MET A 58 4.24 3.85 -3.19
C MET A 58 3.01 4.53 -3.82
N SER A 59 2.91 5.84 -3.66
CA SER A 59 2.07 6.63 -4.55
C SER A 59 2.72 6.62 -5.92
N ALA A 60 2.22 5.81 -6.84
CA ALA A 60 2.50 5.96 -8.26
C ALA A 60 1.96 7.33 -8.70
N GLY A 61 2.76 8.39 -8.55
CA GLY A 61 2.38 9.75 -8.91
C GLY A 61 1.17 10.30 -8.13
N GLY A 62 1.43 10.88 -6.95
CA GLY A 62 0.61 11.91 -6.32
C GLY A 62 -0.89 11.63 -6.11
N VAL A 63 -1.24 11.16 -4.90
CA VAL A 63 -2.31 11.79 -4.11
C VAL A 63 -2.06 11.44 -2.64
N ASP A 64 -1.76 12.47 -1.85
CA ASP A 64 -1.94 12.47 -0.40
C ASP A 64 -3.34 11.96 -0.06
N GLU A 65 -3.44 10.76 0.48
CA GLU A 65 -4.46 10.48 1.49
C GLU A 65 -3.78 10.50 2.85
N GLU A 66 -3.73 11.72 3.41
CA GLU A 66 -3.46 11.97 4.82
C GLU A 66 -4.31 10.98 5.66
N PRO A 67 -3.74 10.24 6.64
CA PRO A 67 -4.56 9.39 7.51
C PRO A 67 -5.56 10.29 8.25
N SER A 68 -6.83 10.16 7.86
CA SER A 68 -7.97 10.90 8.37
C SER A 68 -7.91 11.04 9.89
N LYS A 69 -7.54 12.24 10.37
CA LYS A 69 -7.63 12.62 11.79
C LYS A 69 -9.05 12.29 12.32
N PRO A 70 -9.18 11.71 13.52
CA PRO A 70 -10.50 11.42 14.08
C PRO A 70 -11.25 12.74 14.32
N LYS A 71 -12.44 12.86 13.73
CA LYS A 71 -13.40 13.96 13.95
C LYS A 71 -13.78 13.99 15.44
N ARG A 72 -13.18 14.89 16.23
CA ARG A 72 -13.74 15.27 17.53
C ARG A 72 -15.09 15.95 17.27
N ALA A 73 -16.15 15.24 17.62
CA ALA A 73 -17.52 15.72 17.57
C ALA A 73 -17.63 17.08 18.29
N GLY A 74 -18.29 18.03 17.63
CA GLY A 74 -18.49 19.39 18.11
C GLY A 74 -19.19 19.43 19.46
N GLY A 75 -18.49 19.96 20.47
CA GLY A 75 -19.10 20.37 21.73
C GLY A 75 -19.88 21.67 21.50
N ARG A 76 -21.21 21.58 21.58
CA ARG A 76 -22.15 22.72 21.54
C ARG A 76 -21.73 23.78 22.56
N SER A 77 -21.55 25.01 22.09
CA SER A 77 -21.48 26.21 22.92
C SER A 77 -22.75 26.33 23.77
N ILE A 78 -22.60 26.46 25.10
CA ILE A 78 -23.70 26.78 26.01
C ILE A 78 -23.83 28.31 26.06
N PRO A 79 -24.96 28.91 25.65
CA PRO A 79 -25.20 30.33 25.87
C PRO A 79 -25.51 30.58 27.35
N GLY A 80 -24.87 31.61 27.93
CA GLY A 80 -25.02 31.97 29.34
C GLY A 80 -26.45 32.36 29.69
N SER A 81 -27.06 31.62 30.63
CA SER A 81 -28.31 32.03 31.27
C SER A 81 -28.05 33.25 32.14
N LYS A 82 -28.69 34.37 31.79
CA LYS A 82 -29.10 35.38 32.77
C LYS A 82 -30.17 34.76 33.67
N ALA A 83 -29.96 34.82 34.97
CA ALA A 83 -31.04 34.83 35.95
C ALA A 83 -30.60 35.69 37.13
N ASP A 84 -31.26 36.84 37.25
CA ASP A 84 -31.34 37.67 38.45
C ASP A 84 -31.69 36.85 39.69
N LEU A 85 -30.96 37.07 40.78
CA LEU A 85 -31.39 37.03 42.18
C LEU A 85 -30.31 37.59 43.09
#